data_AF-A0A9D8Q9I0-F1
#
_entry.id   AF-A0A9D8Q9I0-F1
#
_cell.length_a   1.000
_cell.length_b   1.000
_cell.length_c   1.000
_cell.angle_alpha   90.00
_cell.angle_beta   90.00
_cell.angle_gamma   90.00
#
_symmetry.space_group_name_H-M   'P 1'
#
loop_
_entity.id
_entity.type
_entity.pdbx_description
1 polymer ?
#
loop_
_entity_poly.entity_id
_entity_poly.type
_entity_poly.pdbx_seq_one_letter_code
_entity_poly.pdbx_strand_id
1 'polypeptide(L)'
;MIKLLHVIAIGALVSSALYAYSIKYETTLEAEQLQKLKAKAQRERDAIAVLKAEWQFLNRPDRLQALADRHLDLQPLAINQIVRLSDIPNRGPKVDSIGRKLEDLGLGLPTETPRNVKSNSSTTPGGRP
;
A
#
# COMPACT_ATOMS: atom_id res chain seq x y z
N MET A 1 -37.34 -46.65 -50.41
CA MET A 1 -37.13 -45.24 -50.00
C MET A 1 -37.18 -45.04 -48.48
N ILE A 2 -37.98 -45.79 -47.71
CA ILE A 2 -38.08 -45.72 -46.23
C ILE A 2 -36.76 -46.02 -45.48
N LYS A 3 -35.92 -46.93 -46.00
CA LYS A 3 -34.63 -47.26 -45.38
C LYS A 3 -33.67 -46.06 -45.33
N LEU A 4 -33.71 -45.18 -46.33
CA LEU A 4 -32.87 -43.97 -46.37
C LEU A 4 -33.28 -42.98 -45.27
N LEU A 5 -34.59 -42.85 -45.02
CA LEU A 5 -35.12 -42.01 -43.96
C LEU A 5 -34.68 -42.52 -42.57
N HIS A 6 -34.66 -43.84 -42.35
CA HIS A 6 -34.17 -44.42 -41.09
C HIS A 6 -32.68 -44.17 -40.86
N VAL A 7 -31.85 -44.30 -41.90
CA VAL A 7 -30.41 -44.00 -41.79
C VAL A 7 -30.17 -42.53 -41.41
N ILE A 8 -30.92 -41.61 -42.01
CA ILE A 8 -30.85 -40.18 -41.67
C ILE A 8 -31.32 -39.94 -40.23
N ALA A 9 -32.41 -40.57 -39.79
CA ALA A 9 -32.93 -40.41 -38.44
C ALA A 9 -31.95 -40.93 -37.37
N ILE A 10 -31.32 -42.09 -37.63
CA ILE A 10 -30.28 -42.65 -36.74
C ILE A 10 -29.06 -41.73 -36.74
N GLY A 11 -28.64 -41.23 -37.90
CA GLY A 11 -27.53 -40.27 -37.99
C GLY A 11 -27.80 -38.99 -37.20
N ALA A 12 -29.01 -38.44 -37.30
CA ALA A 12 -29.42 -37.26 -36.53
C ALA A 12 -29.41 -37.53 -35.02
N LEU A 13 -29.89 -38.70 -34.59
CA LEU A 13 -29.91 -39.09 -33.18
C LEU A 13 -28.48 -39.26 -32.62
N VAL A 14 -27.60 -39.95 -33.35
CA VAL A 14 -26.19 -40.12 -32.96
C VAL A 14 -25.47 -38.77 -32.91
N SER A 15 -25.72 -37.90 -33.90
CA SER A 15 -25.14 -36.54 -33.93
C SER A 15 -25.60 -35.69 -32.74
N SER A 16 -26.89 -35.76 -32.40
CA SER A 16 -27.44 -35.07 -31.23
C SER A 16 -26.84 -35.57 -29.92
N ALA A 17 -26.66 -36.90 -29.78
CA ALA A 17 -26.03 -37.49 -28.61
C ALA A 17 -24.56 -37.07 -28.47
N LEU A 18 -23.79 -37.06 -29.58
CA LEU A 18 -22.41 -36.59 -29.60
C LEU A 18 -22.29 -35.10 -29.28
N TYR A 19 -23.18 -34.27 -29.81
CA TYR A 19 -23.22 -32.84 -29.54
C TYR A 19 -23.53 -32.52 -28.07
N ALA A 20 -24.49 -33.23 -27.47
CA ALA A 20 -24.77 -33.11 -26.05
C ALA A 20 -23.58 -33.56 -25.19
N TYR A 21 -22.88 -34.63 -25.61
CA TYR A 21 -21.69 -35.11 -24.92
C TYR A 21 -20.53 -34.11 -25.01
N SER A 22 -20.28 -33.49 -26.17
CA SER A 22 -19.23 -32.47 -26.32
C SER A 22 -19.51 -31.24 -25.46
N ILE A 23 -20.76 -30.77 -25.41
CA ILE A 23 -21.17 -29.68 -24.52
C ILE A 23 -20.87 -30.02 -23.05
N LYS A 24 -21.22 -31.23 -22.61
CA LYS A 24 -20.95 -31.65 -21.23
C LYS A 24 -19.45 -31.72 -20.96
N TYR A 25 -18.67 -32.25 -21.90
CA TYR A 25 -17.24 -32.49 -21.71
C TYR A 25 -16.44 -31.19 -21.61
N GLU A 26 -16.74 -30.19 -22.43
CA GLU A 26 -16.05 -28.88 -22.37
C GLU A 26 -16.28 -28.16 -21.04
N THR A 27 -17.47 -28.31 -20.44
CA THR A 27 -17.75 -27.68 -19.13
C THR A 27 -17.00 -28.32 -17.98
N THR A 28 -16.60 -29.60 -18.09
CA THR A 28 -16.03 -30.34 -16.94
C THR A 28 -14.55 -30.02 -16.73
N LEU A 29 -13.78 -29.88 -17.82
CA LEU A 29 -12.35 -29.54 -17.75
C LEU A 29 -12.12 -28.09 -17.31
N GLU A 30 -12.93 -27.16 -17.82
CA GLU A 30 -12.87 -25.75 -17.43
C GLU A 30 -13.35 -25.53 -15.99
N ALA A 31 -14.37 -26.28 -15.54
CA ALA A 31 -14.82 -26.24 -14.16
C ALA A 31 -13.74 -26.69 -13.17
N GLU A 32 -12.98 -27.74 -13.49
CA GLU A 32 -11.85 -28.17 -12.65
C GLU A 32 -10.76 -27.11 -12.55
N GLN A 33 -10.42 -26.45 -13.64
CA GLN A 33 -9.40 -25.39 -13.64
C GLN A 33 -9.86 -24.18 -12.82
N LEU A 34 -11.13 -23.78 -12.97
CA LEU A 34 -11.73 -22.72 -12.16
C LEU A 34 -11.76 -23.09 -10.67
N GLN A 35 -12.07 -24.35 -10.32
CA GLN A 35 -12.02 -24.79 -8.93
C GLN A 35 -10.60 -24.79 -8.37
N LYS A 36 -9.61 -25.24 -9.14
CA LYS A 36 -8.19 -25.18 -8.74
C LYS A 36 -7.73 -23.74 -8.51
N LEU A 37 -8.11 -22.81 -9.39
CA LEU A 37 -7.75 -21.40 -9.26
C LEU A 37 -8.44 -20.75 -8.05
N LYS A 38 -9.74 -21.00 -7.85
CA LYS A 38 -10.47 -20.54 -6.66
C LYS A 38 -9.86 -21.08 -5.37
N ALA A 39 -9.47 -22.35 -5.34
CA ALA A 39 -8.81 -22.96 -4.19
C ALA A 39 -7.45 -22.30 -3.88
N LYS A 40 -6.65 -21.96 -4.90
CA LYS A 40 -5.40 -21.21 -4.73
C LYS A 40 -5.65 -19.81 -4.16
N ALA A 41 -6.61 -19.08 -4.73
CA ALA A 41 -6.97 -17.75 -4.26
C ALA A 41 -7.48 -17.76 -2.81
N GLN A 42 -8.21 -18.80 -2.40
CA GLN A 42 -8.66 -18.95 -1.02
C GLN A 42 -7.48 -19.17 -0.06
N ARG A 43 -6.53 -20.06 -0.42
CA ARG A 43 -5.33 -20.30 0.39
C ARG A 43 -4.49 -19.03 0.59
N GLU A 44 -4.34 -18.23 -0.45
CA GLU A 44 -3.62 -16.94 -0.36
C GLU A 44 -4.34 -15.97 0.58
N ARG A 45 -5.67 -15.89 0.51
CA ARG A 45 -6.47 -15.06 1.43
C ARG A 45 -6.33 -15.50 2.88
N ASP A 46 -6.34 -16.81 3.12
CA ASP A 46 -6.16 -17.36 4.47
C ASP A 46 -4.76 -17.04 5.00
N ALA A 47 -3.72 -17.13 4.17
CA ALA A 47 -2.35 -16.74 4.55
C ALA A 47 -2.25 -15.25 4.89
N ILE A 48 -2.88 -14.37 4.09
CA ILE A 48 -2.94 -12.92 4.38
C ILE A 48 -3.65 -12.65 5.71
N ALA A 49 -4.74 -13.38 6.00
CA ALA A 49 -5.47 -13.23 7.26
C ALA A 49 -4.60 -13.59 8.48
N VAL A 50 -3.81 -14.67 8.38
CA VAL A 50 -2.85 -15.07 9.42
C VAL A 50 -1.78 -14.00 9.60
N LEU A 51 -1.12 -13.55 8.53
CA LEU A 51 -0.09 -12.52 8.61
C LEU A 51 -0.65 -11.21 9.20
N LYS A 52 -1.88 -10.84 8.85
CA LYS A 52 -2.54 -9.66 9.43
C LYS A 52 -2.80 -9.84 10.92
N ALA A 53 -3.19 -11.04 11.36
CA ALA A 53 -3.38 -11.33 12.78
C ALA A 53 -2.04 -11.27 13.54
N GLU A 54 -0.96 -11.80 12.96
CA GLU A 54 0.39 -11.70 13.52
C GLU A 54 0.86 -10.24 13.62
N TRP A 55 0.64 -9.44 12.58
CA TRP A 55 0.96 -8.02 12.58
C TRP A 55 0.19 -7.25 13.67
N GLN A 56 -1.10 -7.54 13.82
CA GLN A 56 -1.93 -6.97 14.89
C GLN A 56 -1.44 -7.40 16.27
N PHE A 57 -0.98 -8.65 16.41
CA PHE A 57 -0.39 -9.15 17.64
C PHE A 57 0.93 -8.45 17.98
N LEU A 58 1.82 -8.24 17.00
CA LEU A 58 3.10 -7.57 17.18
C LEU A 58 2.94 -6.07 17.48
N ASN A 59 1.97 -5.41 16.85
CA ASN A 59 1.69 -3.99 17.05
C ASN A 59 0.73 -3.69 18.20
N ARG A 60 0.54 -4.62 19.13
CA ARG A 60 -0.29 -4.36 20.32
C ARG A 60 0.32 -3.16 21.08
N PRO A 61 -0.42 -2.05 21.24
CA PRO A 61 0.12 -0.81 21.81
C PRO A 61 0.61 -1.00 23.24
N ASP A 62 -0.05 -1.86 24.01
CA ASP A 62 0.33 -2.24 25.37
C ASP A 62 1.74 -2.88 25.43
N ARG A 63 2.02 -3.82 24.51
CA ARG A 63 3.34 -4.46 24.36
C ARG A 63 4.41 -3.45 23.92
N LEU A 64 4.08 -2.57 22.98
CA LEU A 64 4.99 -1.53 22.50
C LEU A 64 5.30 -0.52 23.61
N GLN A 65 4.30 -0.14 24.41
CA GLN A 65 4.45 0.75 25.56
C GLN A 65 5.32 0.09 26.65
N ALA A 66 5.07 -1.17 26.98
CA ALA A 66 5.89 -1.91 27.94
C ALA A 66 7.34 -2.19 27.47
N LEU A 67 7.61 -2.16 26.16
CA LEU A 67 8.95 -2.23 25.59
C LEU A 67 9.62 -0.85 25.57
N ALA A 68 8.86 0.19 25.21
CA ALA A 68 9.26 1.59 25.27
C ALA A 68 9.68 1.95 26.69
N ASP A 69 8.83 1.73 27.69
CA ASP A 69 9.11 2.02 29.10
C ASP A 69 10.35 1.29 29.64
N ARG A 70 10.71 0.13 29.07
CA ARG A 70 11.86 -0.66 29.50
C ARG A 70 13.18 -0.27 28.85
N HIS A 71 13.14 0.20 27.61
CA HIS A 71 14.34 0.38 26.78
C HIS A 71 14.55 1.81 26.29
N LEU A 72 13.53 2.66 26.37
CA LEU A 72 13.58 4.06 26.01
C LEU A 72 13.10 4.89 27.20
N ASP A 73 13.86 5.91 27.56
CA ASP A 73 13.47 6.90 28.59
C ASP A 73 12.47 7.90 27.98
N LEU A 74 11.35 7.38 27.47
CA LEU A 74 10.30 8.12 26.78
C LEU A 74 9.42 8.82 27.83
N GLN A 75 9.41 10.15 27.83
CA GLN A 75 8.43 10.88 28.61
C GLN A 75 7.03 10.75 28.00
N PRO A 76 5.98 10.65 28.84
CA PRO A 76 4.61 10.65 28.37
C PRO A 76 4.34 11.93 27.57
N LEU A 77 3.59 11.79 26.47
CA LEU A 77 3.27 12.88 25.57
C LEU A 77 2.53 13.98 26.35
N ALA A 78 3.20 15.09 26.62
CA ALA A 78 2.59 16.19 27.34
C ALA A 78 1.62 16.94 26.41
N ILE A 79 0.44 17.29 26.90
CA ILE A 79 -0.64 17.91 26.11
C ILE A 79 -0.19 19.23 25.45
N ASN A 80 0.79 19.90 26.04
CA ASN A 80 1.41 21.10 25.50
C ASN A 80 2.29 20.88 24.25
N GLN A 81 2.64 19.63 23.91
CA GLN A 81 3.41 19.27 22.71
C GLN A 81 2.51 19.10 21.47
N ILE A 82 1.18 19.00 21.67
CA ILE A 82 0.21 18.93 20.59
C ILE A 82 -0.15 20.35 20.17
N VAL A 83 0.63 20.89 19.24
CA VAL A 83 0.49 22.26 18.74
C VAL A 83 -0.11 22.21 17.34
N ARG A 84 -1.12 23.05 17.05
CA ARG A 84 -1.66 23.14 15.68
C ARG A 84 -0.60 23.77 14.79
N LEU A 85 -0.58 23.40 13.50
CA LEU A 85 0.40 23.95 12.55
C LEU A 85 0.38 25.49 12.49
N SER A 86 -0.77 26.10 12.75
CA SER A 86 -0.96 27.55 12.88
C SER A 86 -0.27 28.20 14.09
N ASP A 87 -0.01 27.42 15.13
CA ASP A 87 0.52 27.88 16.41
C ASP A 87 2.04 27.67 16.48
N ILE A 88 2.65 27.09 15.43
CA ILE A 88 4.10 26.95 15.30
C ILE A 88 4.68 28.32 14.93
N PRO A 89 5.53 28.93 15.77
CA PRO A 89 6.19 30.18 15.42
C PRO A 89 6.98 29.98 14.14
N ASN A 90 6.83 30.90 13.17
CA ASN A 90 7.66 30.88 11.97
C ASN A 90 9.12 30.88 12.42
N ARG A 91 9.92 29.93 11.89
CA ARG A 91 11.33 29.77 12.27
C ARG A 91 11.99 31.14 12.18
N GLY A 92 12.38 31.70 13.33
CA GLY A 92 13.05 33.00 13.38
C GLY A 92 14.26 33.01 12.45
N PRO A 93 14.67 34.20 11.95
CA PRO A 93 15.85 34.30 11.11
C PRO A 93 17.01 33.60 11.83
N LYS A 94 17.71 32.68 11.14
CA LYS A 94 18.92 32.04 11.68
C LYS A 94 19.90 33.15 12.03
N VAL A 95 19.98 33.51 13.30
CA VAL A 95 20.98 34.45 13.79
C VAL A 95 22.27 33.65 13.88
N ASP A 96 23.17 33.85 12.92
CA ASP A 96 24.50 33.25 12.98
C ASP A 96 25.28 33.93 14.12
N SER A 97 25.24 33.29 15.29
CA SER A 97 25.97 33.73 16.49
C SER A 97 27.48 33.69 16.29
N ILE A 98 27.96 32.88 15.34
CA ILE A 98 29.38 32.78 15.01
C ILE A 98 29.75 33.98 14.13
N GLY A 99 28.96 34.28 13.09
CA GLY A 99 29.14 35.47 12.25
C GLY A 99 29.19 36.78 13.04
N ARG A 100 28.25 37.00 13.97
CA ARG A 100 28.26 38.19 14.84
C ARG A 100 29.50 38.31 15.73
N LYS A 101 29.93 37.21 16.33
CA LYS A 101 31.11 37.22 17.20
C LYS A 101 32.40 37.49 16.41
N LEU A 102 32.48 37.01 15.17
CA LEU A 102 33.62 37.28 14.29
C LEU A 102 33.66 38.75 13.84
N GLU A 103 32.50 39.37 13.65
CA GLU A 103 32.36 40.80 13.37
C GLU A 103 32.79 41.65 14.58
N ASP A 104 32.34 41.30 15.78
CA ASP A 104 32.75 41.96 17.04
C ASP A 104 34.25 41.85 17.33
N LEU A 105 34.89 40.77 16.87
CA LEU A 105 36.33 40.52 16.99
C LEU A 105 37.16 41.23 15.90
N GLY A 106 36.52 42.00 15.00
CA GLY A 106 37.19 42.70 13.91
C GLY A 106 37.76 41.78 12.82
N LEU A 107 37.32 40.51 12.79
CA LEU A 107 37.70 39.50 11.80
C LEU A 107 36.66 39.36 10.67
N GLY A 108 35.69 40.29 10.62
CA GLY A 108 34.66 40.38 9.59
C GLY A 108 35.22 40.83 8.24
N LEU A 109 35.95 39.94 7.56
CA LEU A 109 36.17 40.08 6.12
C LEU A 109 34.80 40.03 5.42
N PRO A 110 34.56 40.81 4.35
CA PRO A 110 33.34 40.71 3.55
C PRO A 110 33.31 39.36 2.86
N THR A 111 32.85 38.34 3.57
CA THR A 111 32.52 37.06 2.95
C THR A 111 31.13 37.25 2.37
N GLU A 112 31.10 37.50 1.06
CA GLU A 112 29.94 37.34 0.19
C GLU A 112 29.37 35.94 0.45
N THR A 113 28.50 35.83 1.46
CA THR A 113 27.77 34.61 1.75
C THR A 113 26.98 34.34 0.48
N PRO A 114 27.19 33.23 -0.24
CA PRO A 114 26.56 33.03 -1.53
C PRO A 114 25.06 33.07 -1.28
N ARG A 115 24.42 34.13 -1.80
CA ARG A 115 22.98 34.31 -1.75
C ARG A 115 22.39 33.07 -2.41
N ASN A 116 21.76 32.20 -1.62
CA ASN A 116 21.12 31.00 -2.15
C ASN A 116 19.89 31.42 -2.97
N VAL A 117 20.13 31.77 -4.22
CA VAL A 117 19.12 32.00 -5.24
C VAL A 117 18.67 30.63 -5.76
N LYS A 118 17.93 29.89 -4.92
CA LYS A 118 16.92 28.86 -5.26
C LYS A 118 16.73 27.87 -4.09
N SER A 119 15.59 27.99 -3.43
CA SER A 119 14.70 26.81 -3.34
C SER A 119 13.29 27.27 -3.66
N ASN A 120 12.98 27.15 -4.96
CA ASN A 120 11.67 27.36 -5.51
C ASN A 120 10.66 26.42 -4.85
N SER A 121 9.43 26.93 -4.68
CA SER A 121 8.18 26.20 -4.87
C SER A 121 8.16 24.75 -4.36
N SER A 122 7.85 24.56 -3.07
CA SER A 122 7.15 23.34 -2.67
C SER A 122 5.73 23.40 -3.24
N THR A 123 5.58 23.01 -4.50
CA THR A 123 4.29 22.67 -5.09
C THR A 123 3.76 21.48 -4.30
N THR A 124 2.85 21.73 -3.36
CA THR A 124 1.98 20.71 -2.77
C THR A 124 1.24 20.01 -3.92
N PRO A 125 1.41 18.70 -4.15
CA PRO A 125 0.62 17.99 -5.14
C PRO A 125 -0.81 17.80 -4.59
N GLY A 126 -1.77 18.50 -5.21
CA GLY A 126 -3.15 18.07 -5.37
C GLY A 126 -3.98 17.76 -4.12
N GLY A 127 -4.68 18.78 -3.60
CA GLY A 127 -6.00 18.59 -3.00
C GLY A 127 -7.06 18.89 -4.06
N ARG A 128 -7.75 17.85 -4.56
CA ARG A 128 -8.98 18.02 -5.34
C ARG A 128 -10.17 18.27 -4.38
N PRO A 129 -11.15 19.09 -4.77
CA PRO A 129 -12.38 19.30 -4.00
C PRO A 129 -13.26 18.04 -3.95
#